data_AF-X1BRD6-F1
#
_entry.id   AF-X1BRD6-F1
#
_cell.length_a   1.000
_cell.length_b   1.000
_cell.length_c   1.000
_cell.angle_alpha   90.00
_cell.angle_beta   90.00
_cell.angle_gamma   90.00
#
_symmetry.space_group_name_H-M   'P 1'
#
loop_
_entity.id
_entity.type
_entity.pdbx_description
1 polymer ?
#
loop_
_entity_poly.entity_id
_entity_poly.type
_entity_poly.pdbx_seq_one_letter_code
_entity_poly.pdbx_strand_id
1 'polypeptide(L)'
;MIGISGIGVVGNALVKTFEKKNIEIVKYDKYKNGGIGDIKDLLKCKIIFLCLPTLFSFEDNEYDKRAILDNCTYLKNNEYKGIVVIKSTVEPGTTRQLAD
;
A
#
# COMPACT_ATOMS: atom_id res chain seq x y z
N MET A 1 -7.65 12.94 4.42
CA MET A 1 -7.19 12.20 3.23
C MET A 1 -6.43 10.93 3.62
N ILE A 2 -6.94 9.76 3.22
CA ILE A 2 -6.30 8.44 3.34
C ILE A 2 -5.90 7.95 1.95
N GLY A 3 -4.67 7.44 1.82
CA GLY A 3 -4.18 6.80 0.60
C GLY A 3 -4.39 5.29 0.65
N ILE A 4 -4.73 4.66 -0.47
CA ILE A 4 -4.77 3.21 -0.63
C ILE A 4 -3.97 2.86 -1.87
N SER A 5 -2.86 2.15 -1.67
CA SER A 5 -2.02 1.59 -2.74
C SER A 5 -2.35 0.10 -2.92
N GLY A 6 -2.80 -0.26 -4.11
CA GLY A 6 -3.32 -1.58 -4.46
C GLY A 6 -4.84 -1.64 -4.29
N ILE A 7 -5.56 -1.69 -5.41
CA ILE A 7 -7.04 -1.67 -5.47
C ILE A 7 -7.56 -3.06 -5.85
N GLY A 8 -6.93 -4.10 -5.30
CA GLY A 8 -7.40 -5.49 -5.34
C GLY A 8 -8.62 -5.73 -4.46
N VAL A 9 -8.85 -6.97 -4.04
CA VAL A 9 -9.99 -7.32 -3.15
C VAL A 9 -9.93 -6.55 -1.83
N VAL A 10 -8.77 -6.58 -1.15
CA VAL A 10 -8.56 -5.91 0.14
C VAL A 10 -8.65 -4.39 0.01
N GLY A 11 -7.96 -3.81 -0.98
CA GLY A 11 -7.98 -2.37 -1.21
C GLY A 11 -9.38 -1.83 -1.52
N ASN A 12 -10.15 -2.52 -2.37
CA ASN A 12 -11.53 -2.16 -2.65
C ASN A 12 -12.44 -2.22 -1.41
N ALA A 13 -12.21 -3.16 -0.49
CA ALA A 13 -12.97 -3.23 0.75
C ALA A 13 -12.70 -2.00 1.63
N LEU A 14 -11.45 -1.53 1.70
CA LEU A 14 -11.09 -0.29 2.39
C LEU A 14 -11.70 0.94 1.73
N VAL A 15 -11.61 1.05 0.38
CA VAL A 15 -12.25 2.12 -0.40
C VAL A 15 -13.73 2.24 -0.03
N LYS A 16 -14.49 1.15 -0.16
CA LYS A 16 -15.92 1.13 0.15
C LYS A 16 -16.20 1.50 1.61
N THR A 17 -15.35 1.05 2.53
CA THR A 17 -15.51 1.32 3.97
C THR A 17 -15.30 2.80 4.29
N PHE A 18 -14.26 3.41 3.73
CA PHE A 18 -13.94 4.81 3.97
C PHE A 18 -14.89 5.76 3.23
N GLU A 19 -15.32 5.42 2.01
CA GLU A 19 -16.37 6.15 1.28
C GLU A 19 -17.68 6.18 2.09
N LYS A 20 -18.11 5.04 2.66
CA LYS A 20 -19.29 4.99 3.55
C LYS A 20 -19.18 5.86 4.80
N LYS A 21 -17.95 6.16 5.23
CA LYS A 21 -17.66 7.03 6.38
C LYS A 21 -17.43 8.48 5.97
N ASN A 22 -17.67 8.84 4.70
CA ASN A 22 -17.40 10.16 4.14
C ASN A 22 -15.94 10.61 4.33
N ILE A 23 -15.00 9.67 4.30
CA ILE A 23 -13.58 9.96 4.38
C ILE A 23 -13.02 10.14 2.97
N GLU A 24 -12.32 11.25 2.76
CA GLU A 24 -11.61 11.53 1.51
C GLU A 24 -10.47 10.53 1.28
N ILE A 25 -10.48 9.89 0.12
CA ILE A 25 -9.55 8.84 -0.26
C ILE A 25 -8.78 9.17 -1.55
N VAL A 26 -7.49 8.81 -1.57
CA VAL A 26 -6.68 8.73 -2.78
C VAL A 26 -6.46 7.25 -3.10
N LYS A 27 -6.76 6.87 -4.34
CA LYS A 27 -6.62 5.50 -4.83
C LYS A 27 -5.44 5.43 -5.79
N TYR A 28 -4.56 4.47 -5.58
CA TYR A 28 -3.46 4.19 -6.50
C TYR A 28 -3.37 2.69 -6.80
N ASP A 29 -3.32 2.34 -8.09
CA ASP A 29 -3.00 0.99 -8.56
C ASP A 29 -2.29 1.08 -9.90
N LYS A 30 -1.08 0.54 -10.02
CA LYS A 30 -0.27 0.64 -11.24
C LYS A 30 -0.86 -0.13 -12.42
N TYR A 31 -1.60 -1.21 -12.16
CA TYR A 31 -1.96 -2.19 -13.20
C TYR A 31 -3.46 -2.29 -13.45
N LYS A 32 -4.29 -2.07 -12.41
CA LYS A 32 -5.74 -2.23 -12.53
C LYS A 32 -6.33 -1.23 -13.51
N ASN A 33 -7.13 -1.72 -14.47
CA ASN A 33 -7.82 -0.90 -15.48
C ASN A 33 -6.89 0.02 -16.30
N GLY A 34 -5.64 -0.38 -16.53
CA GLY A 34 -4.65 0.46 -17.22
C GLY A 34 -3.97 1.51 -16.32
N GLY A 35 -4.19 1.43 -15.01
CA GLY A 35 -3.69 2.37 -14.01
C GLY A 35 -4.83 3.14 -13.34
N ILE A 36 -4.77 3.27 -12.02
CA ILE A 36 -5.67 4.08 -11.21
C ILE A 36 -4.82 5.09 -10.45
N GLY A 37 -5.11 6.38 -10.66
CA GLY A 37 -4.45 7.49 -9.95
C GLY A 37 -2.96 7.63 -10.24
N ASP A 38 -2.33 8.57 -9.55
CA ASP A 38 -0.88 8.79 -9.58
C ASP A 38 -0.29 8.48 -8.20
N ILE A 39 0.85 7.80 -8.16
CA ILE A 39 1.58 7.50 -6.91
C ILE A 39 1.99 8.78 -6.17
N LYS A 40 2.19 9.89 -6.89
CA LYS A 40 2.46 11.22 -6.32
C LYS A 40 1.33 11.73 -5.44
N ASP A 41 0.08 11.40 -5.77
CA ASP A 41 -1.07 11.85 -4.97
C ASP A 41 -1.11 11.20 -3.59
N LEU A 42 -0.49 10.03 -3.42
CA LEU A 42 -0.36 9.39 -2.11
C LEU A 42 0.43 10.27 -1.13
N LEU A 43 1.39 11.08 -1.60
CA LEU A 43 2.21 11.95 -0.75
C LEU A 43 1.39 13.02 -0.01
N LYS A 44 0.19 13.34 -0.51
CA LYS A 44 -0.74 14.29 0.12
C LYS A 44 -1.52 13.67 1.29
N CYS A 45 -1.48 12.34 1.44
CA CYS A 45 -2.27 11.61 2.43
C CYS A 45 -1.61 11.61 3.81
N LYS A 46 -2.41 11.59 4.88
CA LYS A 46 -1.88 11.46 6.25
C LYS A 46 -1.54 10.01 6.63
N ILE A 47 -2.27 9.07 6.05
CA ILE A 47 -2.11 7.62 6.25
C ILE A 47 -2.21 6.96 4.88
N ILE A 48 -1.32 6.02 4.57
CA ILE A 48 -1.35 5.22 3.35
C ILE A 48 -1.46 3.74 3.74
N PHE A 49 -2.47 3.05 3.22
CA PHE A 49 -2.62 1.61 3.32
C PHE A 49 -1.99 0.92 2.11
N LEU A 50 -1.10 -0.05 2.36
CA LEU A 50 -0.51 -0.90 1.34
C LEU A 50 -1.27 -2.24 1.28
N CYS A 51 -2.06 -2.41 0.22
CA CYS A 51 -2.89 -3.57 -0.10
C CYS A 51 -2.40 -4.24 -1.40
N LEU A 52 -1.13 -4.62 -1.40
CA LEU A 52 -0.34 -5.04 -2.54
C LEU A 52 -0.24 -6.58 -2.60
N PRO A 53 0.03 -7.17 -3.77
CA PRO A 53 0.24 -8.60 -3.87
C PRO A 53 1.50 -9.03 -3.11
N THR A 54 1.35 -10.10 -2.36
CA THR A 54 2.43 -10.78 -1.62
C THR A 54 2.26 -12.28 -1.85
N LEU A 55 2.72 -12.76 -3.01
CA LEU A 55 2.61 -14.18 -3.36
C LEU A 55 3.63 -14.97 -2.54
N PHE A 56 3.22 -16.11 -2.00
CA PHE A 56 4.11 -16.97 -1.23
C PHE A 56 5.01 -17.78 -2.18
N SER A 57 6.33 -17.70 -1.96
CA SER A 57 7.33 -18.53 -2.60
C SER A 57 7.53 -19.80 -1.77
N PHE A 58 7.23 -20.96 -2.35
CA PHE A 58 7.49 -22.25 -1.70
C PHE A 58 8.99 -22.62 -1.72
N GLU A 59 9.76 -22.06 -2.65
CA GLU A 59 11.20 -22.27 -2.76
C GLU A 59 11.95 -21.53 -1.64
N ASP A 60 11.61 -20.26 -1.44
CA ASP A 60 12.25 -19.39 -0.44
C ASP A 60 11.57 -19.44 0.94
N ASN A 61 10.40 -20.10 1.01
CA ASN A 61 9.55 -20.17 2.20
C ASN A 61 9.19 -18.78 2.76
N GLU A 62 8.96 -17.81 1.88
CA GLU A 62 8.62 -16.43 2.23
C GLU A 62 7.64 -15.79 1.23
N TYR A 63 7.02 -14.69 1.63
CA TYR A 63 6.20 -13.84 0.77
C TYR A 63 7.08 -12.90 -0.05
N ASP A 64 6.76 -12.78 -1.34
CA ASP A 64 7.35 -11.77 -2.21
C ASP A 64 6.88 -10.36 -1.81
N LYS A 65 7.80 -9.59 -1.22
CA LYS A 65 7.54 -8.25 -0.67
C LYS A 65 7.95 -7.12 -1.64
N ARG A 66 8.37 -7.43 -2.88
CA ARG A 66 8.90 -6.43 -3.83
C ARG A 66 7.95 -5.24 -4.03
N ALA A 67 6.66 -5.50 -4.22
CA ALA A 67 5.67 -4.44 -4.40
C ALA A 67 5.59 -3.48 -3.19
N ILE A 68 5.70 -4.02 -1.97
CA ILE A 68 5.73 -3.23 -0.73
C ILE A 68 7.02 -2.40 -0.68
N LEU A 69 8.17 -3.03 -0.95
CA LEU A 69 9.47 -2.36 -0.94
C LEU A 69 9.53 -1.21 -1.96
N ASP A 70 9.01 -1.42 -3.17
CA ASP A 70 8.94 -0.38 -4.21
C ASP A 70 8.12 0.84 -3.74
N ASN A 71 6.96 0.59 -3.13
CA ASN A 71 6.12 1.65 -2.57
C ASN A 71 6.81 2.38 -1.41
N CYS A 72 7.37 1.63 -0.45
CA CYS A 72 8.09 2.22 0.68
C CYS A 72 9.32 3.02 0.23
N THR A 73 10.07 2.51 -0.75
CA THR A 73 11.23 3.20 -1.34
C THR A 73 10.80 4.50 -2.02
N TYR A 74 9.72 4.46 -2.80
CA TYR A 74 9.16 5.67 -3.41
C TYR A 74 8.76 6.71 -2.34
N LEU A 75 8.05 6.29 -1.29
CA LEU A 75 7.63 7.16 -0.20
C LEU A 75 8.83 7.75 0.56
N LYS A 76 9.85 6.93 0.85
CA LYS A 76 11.11 7.34 1.49
C LYS A 76 11.86 8.38 0.66
N ASN A 77 12.01 8.12 -0.64
CA ASN A 77 12.71 9.02 -1.57
C ASN A 77 12.01 10.36 -1.77
N ASN A 78 10.69 10.41 -1.52
CA ASN A 78 9.90 11.65 -1.53
C ASN A 78 9.67 12.20 -0.11
N GLU A 79 10.47 11.77 0.87
CA GLU A 79 10.49 12.24 2.26
C GLU A 79 9.12 12.20 2.95
N TYR A 80 8.27 11.24 2.59
CA TYR A 80 6.93 11.10 3.16
C TYR A 80 7.00 10.96 4.69
N LYS A 81 6.27 11.82 5.41
CA LYS A 81 6.25 11.86 6.89
C LYS A 81 4.96 11.30 7.51
N GLY A 82 4.03 10.83 6.69
CA GLY A 82 2.78 10.25 7.18
C GLY A 82 2.93 8.78 7.60
N ILE A 83 1.81 8.18 8.02
CA ILE A 83 1.78 6.81 8.52
C ILE A 83 1.62 5.85 7.35
N VAL A 84 2.47 4.81 7.27
CA VAL A 84 2.32 3.71 6.32
C VAL A 84 1.79 2.48 7.06
N VAL A 85 0.68 1.93 6.59
CA VAL A 85 0.03 0.74 7.16
C VAL A 85 0.11 -0.41 6.16
N ILE A 86 0.87 -1.45 6.50
CA ILE A 86 0.91 -2.67 5.70
C ILE A 86 -0.31 -3.51 6.03
N LYS A 87 -1.23 -3.64 5.07
CA LYS A 87 -2.42 -4.51 5.19
C LYS A 87 -2.28 -5.81 4.38
N SER A 88 -1.27 -5.86 3.53
CA SER A 88 -0.85 -7.06 2.80
C SER A 88 -0.35 -8.14 3.76
N THR A 89 -0.40 -9.40 3.36
CA THR A 89 0.10 -10.51 4.19
C THR A 89 1.63 -10.50 4.17
N VAL A 90 2.24 -10.46 5.34
CA VAL A 90 3.70 -10.45 5.50
C VAL A 90 4.09 -11.25 6.75
N GLU A 91 5.34 -11.64 6.84
CA GLU A 91 5.87 -12.35 8.00
C GLU A 91 5.98 -11.43 9.23
N PRO A 92 5.92 -11.99 10.44
CA PRO A 92 6.32 -11.28 11.65
C PRO A 92 7.72 -10.67 11.49
N GLY A 93 7.89 -9.43 11.96
CA GLY A 93 9.17 -8.72 11.87
C GLY A 93 9.32 -7.85 10.62
N THR A 94 8.53 -8.06 9.55
CA THR A 94 8.62 -7.28 8.30
C THR A 94 8.54 -5.76 8.55
N THR A 95 7.60 -5.31 9.38
CA THR A 95 7.46 -3.87 9.68
C THR A 95 8.67 -3.30 10.41
N ARG A 96 9.35 -4.10 11.26
CA ARG A 96 10.57 -3.66 11.96
C ARG A 96 11.69 -3.44 10.95
N GLN A 97 11.92 -4.43 10.08
CA GLN A 97 12.95 -4.38 9.03
C GLN A 97 12.76 -3.20 8.06
N LEU A 98 11.51 -2.81 7.77
CA LEU A 98 11.21 -1.68 6.88
C LEU A 98 11.28 -0.31 7.56
N ALA A 99 11.26 -0.27 8.90
CA ALA A 99 11.30 0.97 9.67
C ALA A 99 12.72 1.41 10.04
N ASP A 100 13.69 0.48 9.95
CA ASP A 100 15.12 0.72 10.16
C ASP A 100 15.77 1.42 8.94
#